data_AF-A0A7G6Z6M4-F1
#
_entry.id   AF-A0A7G6Z6M4-F1
#
_cell.length_a   1.000
_cell.length_b   1.000
_cell.length_c   1.000
_cell.angle_alpha   90.00
_cell.angle_beta   90.00
_cell.angle_gamma   90.00
#
_symmetry.space_group_name_H-M   'P 1'
#
loop_
_entity.id
_entity.type
_entity.pdbx_description
1 polymer ?
#
loop_
_entity_poly.entity_id
_entity_poly.type
_entity_poly.pdbx_seq_one_letter_code
_entity_poly.pdbx_strand_id
1 'polypeptide(L)'
;MPKVSEEYRTAKRAEIAGAALRAFSRRGFHATSMADIIAESGMSAGAIYGIFSSKSDIVFDVASRVIGGRVHDISRLADSTPMPPPSELLGVLMRGMIGELGSPAILVQLWGEAVTDLQLRALASGVFDRLVSAYRAYISLWQQREHGLDPKAADTVAREQTPLFLAASQGFILQAAIFHDFDPEFFLDRVARHLPR
;
A
#
# COMPACT_ATOMS: atom_id res chain seq x y z
N MET A 1 -14.93 31.33 15.48
CA MET A 1 -15.09 30.13 14.61
C MET A 1 -14.65 28.92 15.39
N PRO A 2 -15.41 27.82 15.48
CA PRO A 2 -14.90 26.63 16.13
C PRO A 2 -13.75 26.10 15.27
N LYS A 3 -12.57 25.94 15.87
CA LYS A 3 -11.47 25.19 15.24
C LYS A 3 -12.01 23.80 14.95
N VAL A 4 -12.25 23.50 13.69
CA VAL A 4 -12.42 22.13 13.23
C VAL A 4 -11.23 21.36 13.81
N SER A 5 -11.48 20.42 14.74
CA SER A 5 -10.39 19.68 15.36
C SER A 5 -9.67 18.87 14.29
N GLU A 6 -8.37 18.65 14.47
CA GLU A 6 -7.59 17.81 13.56
C GLU A 6 -8.20 16.41 13.45
N GLU A 7 -8.81 15.92 14.53
CA GLU A 7 -9.60 14.68 14.57
C GLU A 7 -10.80 14.72 13.63
N TYR A 8 -11.58 15.80 13.60
CA TYR A 8 -12.70 15.94 12.66
C TYR A 8 -12.21 15.92 11.22
N ARG A 9 -11.12 16.66 10.92
CA ARG A 9 -10.55 16.71 9.56
C ARG A 9 -10.04 15.33 9.13
N THR A 10 -9.40 14.60 10.04
CA THR A 10 -8.89 13.24 9.81
C THR A 10 -10.02 12.24 9.57
N ALA A 11 -11.07 12.27 10.40
CA ALA A 11 -12.25 11.44 10.25
C ALA A 11 -12.92 11.70 8.89
N LYS A 12 -13.05 12.97 8.50
CA LYS A 12 -13.67 13.32 7.23
C LYS A 12 -12.85 12.93 6.01
N ARG A 13 -11.51 13.03 6.10
CA ARG A 13 -10.62 12.44 5.08
C ARG A 13 -10.85 10.93 4.94
N ALA A 14 -11.02 10.21 6.04
CA ALA A 14 -11.25 8.77 6.03
C ALA A 14 -12.56 8.40 5.34
N GLU A 15 -13.63 9.13 5.63
CA GLU A 15 -14.94 8.93 5.01
C GLU A 15 -14.89 9.16 3.48
N ILE A 16 -14.25 10.25 3.04
CA ILE A 16 -14.09 10.57 1.62
C ILE A 16 -13.21 9.51 0.92
N ALA A 17 -12.12 9.09 1.54
CA ALA A 17 -11.24 8.04 1.00
C ALA A 17 -12.00 6.71 0.81
N GLY A 18 -12.83 6.33 1.78
CA GLY A 18 -13.68 5.14 1.68
C GLY A 18 -14.73 5.24 0.56
N ALA A 19 -15.36 6.41 0.40
CA ALA A 19 -16.28 6.66 -0.72
C ALA A 19 -15.58 6.59 -2.08
N ALA A 20 -14.39 7.19 -2.18
CA ALA A 20 -13.60 7.15 -3.40
C ALA A 20 -13.20 5.72 -3.77
N LEU A 21 -12.72 4.91 -2.81
CA LEU A 21 -12.41 3.49 -3.03
C LEU A 21 -13.60 2.70 -3.58
N ARG A 22 -14.80 2.89 -3.03
CA ARG A 22 -16.02 2.25 -3.54
C ARG A 22 -16.37 2.72 -4.96
N ALA A 23 -16.23 4.01 -5.23
CA ALA A 23 -16.46 4.56 -6.58
C ALA A 23 -15.48 3.98 -7.60
N PHE A 24 -14.18 3.94 -7.27
CA PHE A 24 -13.13 3.37 -8.11
C PHE A 24 -13.32 1.88 -8.34
N SER A 25 -13.75 1.13 -7.32
CA SER A 25 -13.98 -0.32 -7.45
C SER A 25 -15.11 -0.64 -8.44
N ARG A 26 -16.09 0.24 -8.62
CA ARG A 26 -17.21 0.01 -9.55
C ARG A 26 -16.96 0.47 -10.98
N ARG A 27 -16.21 1.56 -11.17
CA ARG A 27 -16.04 2.19 -12.50
C ARG A 27 -14.60 2.22 -12.99
N GLY A 28 -13.64 1.89 -12.16
CA GLY A 28 -12.22 2.15 -12.39
C GLY A 28 -11.84 3.61 -12.14
N PHE A 29 -10.56 3.85 -11.91
CA PHE A 29 -9.97 5.14 -11.59
C PHE A 29 -10.28 6.20 -12.66
N HIS A 30 -10.04 5.88 -13.93
CA HIS A 30 -10.21 6.84 -15.03
C HIS A 30 -11.66 7.31 -15.17
N ALA A 31 -12.62 6.37 -15.13
CA ALA A 31 -14.03 6.67 -15.36
C ALA A 31 -14.74 7.26 -14.13
N THR A 32 -14.12 7.23 -12.95
CA THR A 32 -14.65 7.94 -11.76
C THR A 32 -14.32 9.43 -11.83
N SER A 33 -15.35 10.26 -11.72
CA SER A 33 -15.26 11.72 -11.61
C SER A 33 -15.37 12.20 -10.15
N MET A 34 -15.07 13.47 -9.89
CA MET A 34 -15.35 14.08 -8.58
C MET A 34 -16.85 14.05 -8.24
N ALA A 35 -17.73 14.21 -9.23
CA ALA A 35 -19.18 14.13 -9.03
C ALA A 35 -19.62 12.75 -8.56
N ASP A 36 -18.99 11.69 -9.07
CA ASP A 36 -19.26 10.32 -8.63
C ASP A 36 -18.83 10.09 -7.18
N ILE A 37 -17.68 10.64 -6.78
CA ILE A 37 -17.21 10.55 -5.39
C ILE A 37 -18.15 11.32 -4.46
N ILE A 38 -18.61 12.51 -4.89
CA ILE A 38 -19.60 13.31 -4.15
C ILE A 38 -20.88 12.50 -3.95
N ALA A 39 -21.44 11.94 -5.03
CA ALA A 39 -22.63 11.10 -4.95
C ALA A 39 -22.42 9.88 -4.05
N GLU A 40 -21.28 9.21 -4.15
CA GLU A 40 -20.96 8.01 -3.35
C GLU A 40 -20.73 8.31 -1.86
N SER A 41 -20.27 9.51 -1.55
CA SER A 41 -20.02 9.94 -0.16
C SER A 41 -21.27 10.39 0.58
N GLY A 42 -22.32 10.80 -0.14
CA GLY A 42 -23.48 11.50 0.44
C GLY A 42 -23.16 12.89 1.02
N MET A 43 -21.93 13.38 0.84
CA MET A 43 -21.49 14.70 1.30
C MET A 43 -21.79 15.79 0.26
N SER A 44 -21.83 17.05 0.70
CA SER A 44 -21.90 18.16 -0.24
C SER A 44 -20.59 18.34 -1.01
N ALA A 45 -20.67 18.86 -2.23
CA ALA A 45 -19.49 19.21 -3.03
C ALA A 45 -18.53 20.13 -2.26
N GLY A 46 -19.07 21.17 -1.60
CA GLY A 46 -18.27 22.10 -0.79
C GLY A 46 -17.54 21.41 0.37
N ALA A 47 -18.13 20.39 0.99
CA ALA A 47 -17.47 19.63 2.04
C ALA A 47 -16.29 18.80 1.50
N ILE A 48 -16.41 18.20 0.32
CA ILE A 48 -15.31 17.45 -0.30
C ILE A 48 -14.21 18.39 -0.79
N TYR A 49 -14.57 19.43 -1.53
CA TYR A 49 -13.60 20.41 -2.05
C TYR A 49 -12.89 21.19 -0.94
N GLY A 50 -13.48 21.30 0.25
CA GLY A 50 -12.81 21.86 1.44
C GLY A 50 -11.74 20.94 2.05
N ILE A 51 -11.74 19.65 1.72
CA ILE A 51 -10.76 18.67 2.21
C ILE A 51 -9.73 18.30 1.12
N PHE A 52 -10.18 18.12 -0.12
CA PHE A 52 -9.38 17.69 -1.26
C PHE A 52 -9.63 18.59 -2.48
N SER A 53 -8.55 19.03 -3.14
CA SER A 53 -8.64 19.90 -4.30
C SER A 53 -8.90 19.14 -5.59
N SER A 54 -8.54 17.86 -5.64
CA SER A 54 -8.62 17.03 -6.85
C SER A 54 -8.87 15.55 -6.57
N LYS A 55 -9.24 14.80 -7.62
CA LYS A 55 -9.31 13.33 -7.59
C LYS A 55 -7.95 12.72 -7.24
N SER A 56 -6.86 13.29 -7.77
CA SER A 56 -5.50 12.83 -7.51
C SER A 56 -5.10 12.96 -6.04
N ASP A 57 -5.52 14.04 -5.36
CA ASP A 57 -5.24 14.21 -3.93
C ASP A 57 -5.94 13.16 -3.07
N ILE A 58 -7.18 12.81 -3.43
CA ILE A 58 -7.95 11.75 -2.75
C ILE A 58 -7.23 10.41 -2.91
N VAL A 59 -6.73 10.13 -4.11
CA VAL A 59 -6.08 8.86 -4.41
C VAL A 59 -4.74 8.73 -3.72
N PHE A 60 -4.00 9.83 -3.60
CA PHE A 60 -2.80 9.84 -2.79
C PHE A 60 -3.08 9.60 -1.30
N ASP A 61 -4.15 10.17 -0.75
CA ASP A 61 -4.57 9.93 0.63
C ASP A 61 -4.93 8.45 0.83
N VAL A 62 -5.67 7.85 -0.12
CA VAL A 62 -5.98 6.41 -0.14
C VAL A 62 -4.71 5.56 -0.19
N ALA A 63 -3.81 5.79 -1.16
CA ALA A 63 -2.58 5.02 -1.30
C ALA A 63 -1.66 5.14 -0.07
N SER A 64 -1.57 6.35 0.49
CA SER A 64 -0.80 6.60 1.72
C SER A 64 -1.35 5.85 2.93
N ARG A 65 -2.67 5.71 3.05
CA ARG A 65 -3.31 4.94 4.14
C ARG A 65 -3.01 3.45 4.02
N VAL A 66 -3.22 2.89 2.82
CA VAL A 66 -2.97 1.46 2.56
C VAL A 66 -1.53 1.12 2.92
N ILE A 67 -0.58 1.95 2.50
CA ILE A 67 0.84 1.71 2.74
C ILE A 67 1.21 2.00 4.20
N GLY A 68 0.60 3.00 4.83
CA GLY A 68 0.74 3.22 6.27
C GLY A 68 0.30 2.01 7.10
N GLY A 69 -0.82 1.37 6.72
CA GLY A 69 -1.27 0.11 7.31
C GLY A 69 -0.24 -1.01 7.13
N ARG A 70 0.34 -1.14 5.94
CA ARG A 70 1.40 -2.14 5.67
C ARG A 70 2.68 -1.89 6.46
N VAL A 71 3.10 -0.63 6.58
CA VAL A 71 4.27 -0.28 7.42
C VAL A 71 3.99 -0.63 8.89
N HIS A 72 2.78 -0.37 9.38
CA HIS A 72 2.39 -0.78 10.74
C HIS A 72 2.41 -2.30 10.92
N ASP A 73 1.93 -3.07 9.93
CA ASP A 73 2.00 -4.53 9.94
C ASP A 73 3.46 -5.03 10.03
N ILE A 74 4.38 -4.44 9.26
CA ILE A 74 5.82 -4.75 9.31
C ILE A 74 6.39 -4.48 10.70
N SER A 75 6.12 -3.29 11.28
CA SER A 75 6.62 -2.93 12.61
C SER A 75 6.15 -3.92 13.67
N ARG A 76 4.86 -4.31 13.64
CA ARG A 76 4.31 -5.29 14.58
C ARG A 76 4.99 -6.66 14.47
N LEU A 77 5.31 -7.09 13.25
CA LEU A 77 6.07 -8.34 13.06
C LEU A 77 7.51 -8.20 13.55
N ALA A 78 8.14 -7.03 13.39
CA ALA A 78 9.49 -6.78 13.87
C ALA A 78 9.61 -6.83 15.39
N ASP A 79 8.53 -6.54 16.11
CA ASP A 79 8.47 -6.60 17.57
C ASP A 79 8.15 -8.00 18.12
N SER A 80 7.84 -8.98 17.25
CA SER A 80 7.51 -10.34 17.68
C SER A 80 8.75 -11.19 18.02
N THR A 81 8.57 -12.23 18.83
CA THR A 81 9.63 -13.14 19.27
C THR A 81 9.16 -14.60 19.21
N PRO A 82 9.79 -15.47 18.39
CA PRO A 82 10.86 -15.14 17.43
C PRO A 82 10.36 -14.21 16.31
N MET A 83 11.29 -13.46 15.69
CA MET A 83 10.95 -12.58 14.57
C MET A 83 10.77 -13.42 13.30
N PRO A 84 9.62 -13.35 12.61
CA PRO A 84 9.38 -14.14 11.40
C PRO A 84 10.41 -13.87 10.31
N PRO A 85 10.73 -14.86 9.46
CA PRO A 85 11.61 -14.65 8.33
C PRO A 85 10.99 -13.66 7.33
N PRO A 86 11.80 -12.85 6.63
CA PRO A 86 11.33 -11.91 5.62
C PRO A 86 10.41 -12.52 4.57
N SER A 87 10.61 -13.80 4.21
CA SER A 87 9.75 -14.55 3.30
C SER A 87 8.26 -14.55 3.69
N GLU A 88 7.94 -14.42 4.98
CA GLU A 88 6.55 -14.36 5.47
C GLU A 88 5.92 -12.96 5.35
N LEU A 89 6.73 -11.90 5.21
CA LEU A 89 6.22 -10.53 5.07
C LEU A 89 5.24 -10.42 3.90
N LEU A 90 5.61 -10.97 2.74
CA LEU A 90 4.80 -10.86 1.53
C LEU A 90 3.35 -11.30 1.78
N GLY A 91 3.17 -12.45 2.44
CA GLY A 91 1.84 -12.97 2.74
C GLY A 91 1.05 -12.07 3.68
N VAL A 92 1.68 -11.55 4.73
CA VAL A 92 1.02 -10.62 5.66
C VAL A 92 0.60 -9.34 4.96
N LEU A 93 1.50 -8.74 4.17
CA LEU A 93 1.21 -7.48 3.50
C LEU A 93 0.17 -7.62 2.40
N MET A 94 0.23 -8.68 1.59
CA MET A 94 -0.72 -8.88 0.49
C MET A 94 -2.12 -9.22 1.02
N ARG A 95 -2.25 -10.03 2.07
CA ARG A 95 -3.54 -10.29 2.73
C ARG A 95 -4.12 -9.04 3.38
N GLY A 96 -3.30 -8.25 4.08
CA GLY A 96 -3.74 -6.98 4.67
C GLY A 96 -4.21 -5.99 3.59
N MET A 97 -3.48 -5.89 2.48
CA MET A 97 -3.83 -5.05 1.35
C MET A 97 -5.14 -5.48 0.68
N ILE A 98 -5.34 -6.78 0.41
CA ILE A 98 -6.61 -7.29 -0.13
C ILE A 98 -7.76 -7.05 0.85
N GLY A 99 -7.55 -7.30 2.15
CA GLY A 99 -8.58 -7.06 3.16
C GLY A 99 -9.04 -5.60 3.22
N GLU A 100 -8.14 -4.66 2.96
CA GLU A 100 -8.42 -3.22 2.96
C GLU A 100 -9.02 -2.72 1.63
N LEU A 101 -8.52 -3.20 0.49
CA LEU A 101 -8.92 -2.71 -0.84
C LEU A 101 -10.02 -3.54 -1.50
N GLY A 102 -10.22 -4.79 -1.09
CA GLY A 102 -11.04 -5.80 -1.78
C GLY A 102 -10.39 -6.31 -3.07
N SER A 103 -10.02 -5.39 -3.98
CA SER A 103 -9.35 -5.71 -5.25
C SER A 103 -8.06 -4.90 -5.42
N PRO A 104 -6.93 -5.53 -5.82
CA PRO A 104 -5.68 -4.84 -6.09
C PRO A 104 -5.68 -4.09 -7.44
N ALA A 105 -6.71 -4.25 -8.28
CA ALA A 105 -6.76 -3.67 -9.62
C ALA A 105 -6.62 -2.13 -9.64
N ILE A 106 -7.07 -1.46 -8.58
CA ILE A 106 -6.92 -0.01 -8.44
C ILE A 106 -5.44 0.42 -8.41
N LEU A 107 -4.56 -0.39 -7.82
CA LEU A 107 -3.12 -0.08 -7.75
C LEU A 107 -2.48 -0.17 -9.13
N VAL A 108 -2.90 -1.13 -9.95
CA VAL A 108 -2.42 -1.28 -11.33
C VAL A 108 -2.82 -0.07 -12.18
N GLN A 109 -4.06 0.40 -12.04
CA GLN A 109 -4.54 1.60 -12.74
C GLN A 109 -3.76 2.85 -12.29
N LEU A 110 -3.52 2.99 -10.99
CA LEU A 110 -2.73 4.08 -10.42
C LEU A 110 -1.29 4.09 -10.93
N TRP A 111 -0.66 2.91 -11.07
CA TRP A 111 0.68 2.82 -11.66
C TRP A 111 0.70 3.27 -13.12
N GLY A 112 -0.29 2.86 -13.91
CA GLY A 112 -0.43 3.31 -15.30
C GLY A 112 -0.50 4.83 -15.40
N GLU A 113 -1.30 5.46 -14.54
CA GLU A 113 -1.45 6.92 -14.52
C GLU A 113 -0.19 7.65 -14.04
N ALA A 114 0.53 7.09 -13.07
CA ALA A 114 1.80 7.62 -12.60
C ALA A 114 2.90 7.58 -13.68
N VAL A 115 2.77 6.76 -14.73
CA VAL A 115 3.68 6.77 -15.87
C VAL A 115 3.47 8.01 -16.74
N THR A 116 2.30 8.63 -16.75
CA THR A 116 1.99 9.79 -17.61
C THR A 116 1.83 11.11 -16.85
N ASP A 117 1.44 11.08 -15.58
CA ASP A 117 1.26 12.25 -14.72
C ASP A 117 2.44 12.42 -13.76
N LEU A 118 3.20 13.53 -13.88
CA LEU A 118 4.38 13.81 -13.07
C LEU A 118 4.06 14.01 -11.57
N GLN A 119 2.93 14.62 -11.26
CA GLN A 119 2.51 14.83 -9.88
C GLN A 119 2.17 13.47 -9.26
N LEU A 120 1.38 12.66 -9.97
CA LEU A 120 1.02 11.34 -9.50
C LEU A 120 2.23 10.40 -9.41
N ARG A 121 3.21 10.56 -10.31
CA ARG A 121 4.50 9.87 -10.23
C ARG A 121 5.26 10.20 -8.96
N ALA A 122 5.40 11.48 -8.63
CA ALA A 122 6.10 11.90 -7.41
C ALA A 122 5.43 11.33 -6.16
N LEU A 123 4.09 11.32 -6.14
CA LEU A 123 3.29 10.76 -5.06
C LEU A 123 3.46 9.24 -4.95
N ALA A 124 3.43 8.52 -6.08
CA ALA A 124 3.69 7.08 -6.12
C ALA A 124 5.11 6.74 -5.68
N SER A 125 6.13 7.49 -6.11
CA SER A 125 7.52 7.29 -5.68
C SER A 125 7.66 7.40 -4.16
N GLY A 126 7.09 8.44 -3.54
CA GLY A 126 7.15 8.59 -2.08
C GLY A 126 6.45 7.46 -1.32
N VAL A 127 5.40 6.87 -1.90
CA VAL A 127 4.75 5.67 -1.37
C VAL A 127 5.68 4.45 -1.47
N PHE A 128 6.31 4.23 -2.62
CA PHE A 128 7.25 3.13 -2.80
C PHE A 128 8.49 3.26 -1.91
N ASP A 129 9.03 4.47 -1.75
CA ASP A 129 10.19 4.73 -0.89
C ASP A 129 9.93 4.32 0.56
N ARG A 130 8.73 4.58 1.07
CA ARG A 130 8.31 4.15 2.41
C ARG A 130 8.27 2.62 2.53
N LEU A 131 7.69 1.94 1.55
CA LEU A 131 7.59 0.48 1.55
C LEU A 131 8.97 -0.17 1.43
N VAL A 132 9.82 0.32 0.53
CA VAL A 132 11.21 -0.13 0.34
C VAL A 132 12.02 0.07 1.63
N SER A 133 11.86 1.22 2.28
CA SER A 133 12.53 1.51 3.55
C SER A 133 12.09 0.55 4.65
N ALA A 134 10.78 0.22 4.70
CA ALA A 134 10.25 -0.72 5.69
C ALA A 134 10.74 -2.16 5.46
N TYR A 135 10.75 -2.65 4.21
CA TYR A 135 11.34 -3.94 3.87
C TYR A 135 12.81 -4.03 4.25
N ARG A 136 13.60 -3.02 3.85
CA ARG A 136 15.04 -2.98 4.14
C ARG A 136 15.31 -2.97 5.64
N ALA A 137 14.55 -2.18 6.41
CA ALA A 137 14.68 -2.14 7.86
C ALA A 137 14.35 -3.50 8.50
N TYR A 138 13.28 -4.15 8.07
CA TYR A 138 12.89 -5.46 8.58
C TYR A 138 13.93 -6.54 8.27
N ILE A 139 14.37 -6.63 7.02
CA ILE A 139 15.37 -7.63 6.60
C ILE A 139 16.68 -7.42 7.35
N SER A 140 17.15 -6.18 7.45
CA SER A 140 18.38 -5.87 8.20
C SER A 140 18.26 -6.25 9.67
N LEU A 141 17.13 -5.93 10.31
CA LEU A 141 16.90 -6.28 11.71
C LEU A 141 16.83 -7.80 11.92
N TRP A 142 16.17 -8.51 11.02
CA TRP A 142 16.05 -9.96 11.09
C TRP A 142 17.42 -10.64 10.95
N GLN A 143 18.24 -10.21 10.00
CA GLN A 143 19.61 -10.70 9.80
C GLN A 143 20.51 -10.44 11.02
N GLN A 144 20.34 -9.31 11.70
CA GLN A 144 21.06 -9.03 12.95
C GLN A 144 20.63 -9.96 14.08
N ARG A 145 19.32 -10.19 14.25
CA ARG A 145 18.77 -10.96 15.39
C ARG A 145 18.95 -12.47 15.22
N GLU A 146 18.64 -13.00 14.04
CA GLU A 146 18.59 -14.45 13.81
C GLU A 146 19.90 -15.01 13.25
N HIS A 147 20.72 -14.17 12.60
CA HIS A 147 22.01 -14.59 12.01
C HIS A 147 23.23 -13.91 12.62
N GLY A 148 23.06 -12.96 13.55
CA GLY A 148 24.16 -12.30 14.25
C GLY A 148 25.06 -11.43 13.36
N LEU A 149 24.57 -11.03 12.18
CA LEU A 149 25.29 -10.13 11.28
C LEU A 149 25.47 -8.75 11.94
N ASP A 150 26.61 -8.11 11.71
CA ASP A 150 26.78 -6.71 12.10
C ASP A 150 25.84 -5.79 11.30
N PRO A 151 25.52 -4.58 11.80
CA PRO A 151 24.55 -3.70 11.14
C PRO A 151 24.89 -3.34 9.69
N LYS A 152 26.18 -3.25 9.31
CA LYS A 152 26.59 -2.88 7.95
C LYS A 152 26.46 -4.07 7.00
N ALA A 153 26.84 -5.27 7.44
CA ALA A 153 26.65 -6.49 6.68
C ALA A 153 25.16 -6.80 6.48
N ALA A 154 24.35 -6.70 7.54
CA ALA A 154 22.91 -6.90 7.47
C ALA A 154 22.21 -5.90 6.54
N ASP A 155 22.63 -4.63 6.55
CA ASP A 155 22.10 -3.62 5.63
C ASP A 155 22.46 -3.90 4.17
N THR A 156 23.65 -4.45 3.91
CA THR A 156 24.07 -4.86 2.56
C THR A 156 23.17 -5.97 2.04
N VAL A 157 22.94 -7.01 2.84
CA VAL A 157 22.00 -8.09 2.52
C VAL A 157 20.59 -7.54 2.28
N ALA A 158 20.11 -6.67 3.16
CA ALA A 158 18.79 -6.06 3.01
C ALA A 158 18.63 -5.28 1.71
N ARG A 159 19.65 -4.53 1.29
CA ARG A 159 19.65 -3.80 0.01
C ARG A 159 19.59 -4.73 -1.20
N GLU A 160 20.30 -5.85 -1.15
CA GLU A 160 20.30 -6.85 -2.23
C GLU A 160 18.97 -7.61 -2.33
N GLN A 161 18.35 -7.90 -1.19
CA GLN A 161 17.13 -8.69 -1.14
C GLN A 161 15.85 -7.87 -1.35
N THR A 162 15.80 -6.60 -0.93
CA THR A 162 14.59 -5.74 -1.00
C THR A 162 13.93 -5.72 -2.39
N PRO A 163 14.67 -5.60 -3.52
CA PRO A 163 14.07 -5.64 -4.85
C PRO A 163 13.27 -6.93 -5.15
N LEU A 164 13.66 -8.07 -4.57
CA LEU A 164 12.97 -9.35 -4.74
C LEU A 164 11.59 -9.32 -4.08
N PHE A 165 11.49 -8.76 -2.87
CA PHE A 165 10.22 -8.60 -2.15
C PHE A 165 9.29 -7.60 -2.86
N LEU A 166 9.85 -6.52 -3.39
CA LEU A 166 9.09 -5.54 -4.16
C LEU A 166 8.54 -6.17 -5.46
N ALA A 167 9.39 -6.88 -6.21
CA ALA A 167 8.98 -7.57 -7.44
C ALA A 167 7.91 -8.63 -7.17
N ALA A 168 8.04 -9.41 -6.09
CA ALA A 168 7.04 -10.37 -5.66
C ALA A 168 5.69 -9.72 -5.31
N SER A 169 5.73 -8.59 -4.58
CA SER A 169 4.53 -7.81 -4.24
C SER A 169 3.83 -7.29 -5.49
N GLN A 170 4.60 -6.74 -6.45
CA GLN A 170 4.05 -6.23 -7.71
C GLN A 170 3.51 -7.35 -8.59
N GLY A 171 4.20 -8.49 -8.64
CA GLY A 171 3.76 -9.69 -9.35
C GLY A 171 2.44 -10.21 -8.80
N PHE A 172 2.29 -10.27 -7.47
CA PHE A 172 1.03 -10.62 -6.81
C PHE A 172 -0.10 -9.66 -7.21
N ILE A 173 0.13 -8.34 -7.05
CA ILE A 173 -0.86 -7.30 -7.35
C ILE A 173 -1.35 -7.40 -8.80
N LEU A 174 -0.42 -7.56 -9.74
CA LEU A 174 -0.74 -7.61 -11.16
C LEU A 174 -1.49 -8.89 -11.54
N GLN A 175 -1.02 -10.05 -11.08
CA GLN A 175 -1.65 -11.33 -11.40
C GLN A 175 -3.03 -11.45 -10.76
N ALA A 176 -3.18 -11.04 -9.49
CA ALA A 176 -4.47 -10.99 -8.81
C ALA A 176 -5.48 -10.03 -9.47
N ALA A 177 -4.99 -9.02 -10.21
CA ALA A 177 -5.84 -8.09 -10.93
C ALA A 177 -6.24 -8.56 -12.34
N ILE A 178 -5.48 -9.44 -12.97
CA ILE A 178 -5.63 -9.79 -14.39
C ILE A 178 -6.05 -11.24 -14.62
N PHE A 179 -5.51 -12.19 -13.85
CA PHE A 179 -5.75 -13.62 -14.07
C PHE A 179 -7.05 -14.06 -13.39
N HIS A 180 -7.96 -14.65 -14.18
CA HIS A 180 -9.29 -15.06 -13.71
C HIS A 180 -9.22 -16.15 -12.63
N ASP A 181 -8.32 -17.13 -12.79
CA ASP A 181 -8.17 -18.27 -11.87
C ASP A 181 -6.93 -18.10 -10.96
N PHE A 182 -6.61 -16.86 -10.58
CA PHE A 182 -5.49 -16.58 -9.69
C PHE A 182 -5.77 -17.15 -8.29
N ASP A 183 -4.93 -18.08 -7.84
CA ASP A 183 -4.94 -18.58 -6.47
C ASP A 183 -3.94 -17.77 -5.62
N PRO A 184 -4.41 -16.84 -4.77
CA PRO A 184 -3.53 -15.98 -3.99
C PRO A 184 -2.73 -16.76 -2.94
N GLU A 185 -3.31 -17.78 -2.31
CA GLU A 185 -2.63 -18.53 -1.27
C GLU A 185 -1.59 -19.46 -1.86
N PHE A 186 -1.87 -20.08 -3.01
CA PHE A 186 -0.87 -20.84 -3.76
C PHE A 186 0.30 -19.94 -4.20
N PHE A 187 0.03 -18.76 -4.77
CA PHE A 187 1.09 -17.84 -5.15
C PHE A 187 1.97 -17.46 -3.95
N LEU A 188 1.36 -17.08 -2.83
CA LEU A 188 2.08 -16.65 -1.63
C LEU A 188 2.92 -17.77 -1.03
N ASP A 189 2.39 -19.00 -0.95
CA ASP A 189 3.15 -20.18 -0.51
C ASP A 189 4.35 -20.45 -1.43
N ARG A 190 4.14 -20.46 -2.75
CA ARG A 190 5.20 -20.73 -3.72
C ARG A 190 6.29 -19.68 -3.69
N VAL A 191 5.93 -18.40 -3.64
CA VAL A 191 6.91 -17.32 -3.61
C VAL A 191 7.66 -17.29 -2.27
N ALA A 192 7.00 -17.50 -1.14
CA ALA A 192 7.66 -17.54 0.17
C ALA A 192 8.75 -18.64 0.27
N ARG A 193 8.59 -19.76 -0.45
CA ARG A 193 9.61 -20.83 -0.51
C ARG A 193 10.87 -20.46 -1.29
N HIS A 194 10.78 -19.47 -2.17
CA HIS A 194 11.88 -19.05 -3.04
C HIS A 194 12.44 -17.67 -2.68
N LEU A 195 11.73 -16.91 -1.85
CA LEU A 195 12.26 -15.67 -1.30
C LEU A 195 13.39 -15.96 -0.31
N PRO A 196 14.40 -15.08 -0.24
CA PRO A 196 15.44 -15.17 0.77
C PRO A 196 14.84 -15.14 2.17
N ARG A 197 15.49 -15.86 3.07
CA ARG A 197 15.31 -15.70 4.51
C ARG A 197 16.39 -14.75 4.99
#